data_AF-A0A7F5RHL0-F1
#
_entry.id   AF-A0A7F5RHL0-F1
#
_cell.length_a   1.000
_cell.length_b   1.000
_cell.length_c   1.000
_cell.angle_alpha   90.00
_cell.angle_beta   90.00
_cell.angle_gamma   90.00
#
_symmetry.space_group_name_H-M   'P 1'
#
loop_
_entity.id
_entity.type
_entity.pdbx_description
1 polymer ?
#
loop_
_entity_poly.entity_id
_entity_poly.type
_entity_poly.pdbx_seq_one_letter_code
_entity_poly.pdbx_strand_id
1 'polypeptide(L)'
;MNVNTVDNFSFERLSGNEAVWYPVISYANNGDCQRVYFTVWGALPLSTEMDHLWKNVSSGVWHRRQGRVIWDESYYPYGLAVLRVEYPDAADVMVYRVIGLEDDEFAIFYRCVNVNRRNRQGKNNHIYVNVHAVPL
;
A
#
# COMPACT_ATOMS: atom_id res chain seq x y z
N MET A 1 -8.62 -8.51 -15.24
CA MET A 1 -9.30 -9.31 -14.20
C MET A 1 -9.78 -8.32 -13.15
N ASN A 2 -11.08 -8.30 -12.84
CA ASN A 2 -11.62 -7.42 -11.81
C ASN A 2 -11.49 -8.16 -10.48
N VAL A 3 -10.69 -7.64 -9.55
CA VAL A 3 -10.50 -8.22 -8.22
C VAL A 3 -11.46 -7.52 -7.26
N ASN A 4 -12.25 -8.29 -6.54
CA ASN A 4 -13.15 -7.78 -5.50
C ASN A 4 -12.34 -7.22 -4.34
N THR A 5 -12.85 -6.19 -3.69
CA THR A 5 -12.24 -5.60 -2.50
C THR A 5 -12.99 -6.03 -1.25
N VAL A 6 -12.45 -5.66 -0.08
CA VAL A 6 -13.17 -5.82 1.19
C VAL A 6 -14.49 -5.06 1.15
N ASP A 7 -15.52 -5.65 1.76
CA ASP A 7 -16.77 -4.97 2.05
C ASP A 7 -16.58 -4.04 3.26
N ASN A 8 -17.32 -2.92 3.31
CA ASN A 8 -17.28 -1.95 4.42
C ASN A 8 -15.87 -1.44 4.78
N PHE A 9 -15.04 -1.16 3.77
CA PHE A 9 -13.72 -0.58 4.00
C PHE A 9 -13.78 0.68 4.87
N SER A 10 -12.93 0.72 5.89
CA SER A 10 -12.71 1.90 6.71
C SER A 10 -11.25 2.34 6.62
N PHE A 11 -11.04 3.55 6.12
CA PHE A 11 -9.71 4.13 6.04
C PHE A 11 -9.12 4.44 7.42
N GLU A 12 -9.99 4.75 8.39
CA GLU A 12 -9.62 4.93 9.80
C GLU A 12 -9.07 3.65 10.41
N ARG A 13 -9.71 2.49 10.16
CA ARG A 13 -9.21 1.20 10.66
C ARG A 13 -7.83 0.85 10.10
N LEU A 14 -7.53 1.29 8.87
CA LEU A 14 -6.23 1.07 8.26
C LEU A 14 -5.13 2.03 8.78
N SER A 15 -5.47 3.28 9.05
CA SER A 15 -4.48 4.36 9.20
C SER A 15 -4.59 5.20 10.47
N GLY A 16 -5.69 5.10 11.20
CA GLY A 16 -6.03 5.90 12.37
C GLY A 16 -5.60 5.31 13.71
N ASN A 17 -5.15 4.06 13.74
CA ASN A 17 -4.79 3.34 14.97
C ASN A 17 -3.31 3.50 15.36
N GLU A 18 -2.55 4.38 14.70
CA GLU A 18 -1.10 4.55 14.88
C GLU A 18 -0.28 3.27 14.69
N ALA A 19 -0.88 2.23 14.09
CA ALA A 19 -0.23 0.94 13.91
C ALA A 19 0.95 1.02 12.95
N VAL A 20 1.98 0.24 13.28
CA VAL A 20 3.09 -0.02 12.37
C VAL A 20 2.80 -1.31 11.60
N TRP A 21 2.77 -1.19 10.28
CA TRP A 21 2.49 -2.27 9.37
C TRP A 21 3.79 -2.86 8.81
N TYR A 22 3.99 -4.18 8.93
CA TYR A 22 5.20 -4.87 8.47
C TYR A 22 4.90 -5.79 7.28
N PRO A 23 5.32 -5.44 6.04
CA PRO A 23 5.12 -6.32 4.88
C PRO A 23 5.76 -7.70 5.09
N VAL A 24 4.94 -8.77 5.10
CA VAL A 24 5.43 -10.15 5.26
C VAL A 24 5.70 -10.84 3.92
N ILE A 25 4.87 -10.60 2.90
CA ILE A 25 5.10 -11.06 1.53
C ILE A 25 4.91 -9.89 0.57
N SER A 26 5.82 -9.74 -0.39
CA SER A 26 5.71 -8.79 -1.49
C SER A 26 6.40 -9.36 -2.74
N TYR A 27 5.77 -9.24 -3.92
CA TYR A 27 6.31 -9.80 -5.16
C TYR A 27 7.10 -8.78 -6.01
N ALA A 28 7.61 -7.70 -5.40
CA ALA A 28 8.26 -6.62 -6.16
C ALA A 28 9.28 -5.77 -5.42
N ASN A 29 9.39 -5.87 -4.09
CA ASN A 29 10.35 -5.07 -3.33
C ASN A 29 11.36 -5.99 -2.63
N ASN A 30 12.64 -5.87 -3.00
CA ASN A 30 13.74 -6.65 -2.42
C ASN A 30 14.30 -6.01 -1.13
N GLY A 31 13.52 -5.13 -0.48
CA GLY A 31 13.91 -4.58 0.81
C GLY A 31 13.66 -5.59 1.92
N ASP A 32 14.60 -5.71 2.85
CA ASP A 32 14.42 -6.50 4.05
C ASP A 32 13.90 -5.62 5.19
N CYS A 33 13.37 -6.24 6.25
CA CYS A 33 12.94 -5.55 7.48
C CYS A 33 12.10 -4.29 7.19
N GLN A 34 11.07 -4.44 6.34
CA GLN A 34 10.23 -3.32 5.92
C GLN A 34 9.24 -2.96 7.02
N ARG A 35 8.94 -1.66 7.15
CA ARG A 35 7.82 -1.16 7.95
C ARG A 35 7.19 0.06 7.28
N VAL A 36 5.88 0.16 7.41
CA VAL A 36 5.05 1.25 6.93
C VAL A 36 4.27 1.77 8.11
N TYR A 37 4.28 3.08 8.33
CA TYR A 37 3.41 3.69 9.33
C TYR A 37 2.71 4.90 8.74
N PHE A 38 1.53 5.19 9.29
CA PHE A 38 0.69 6.29 8.85
C PHE A 38 0.69 7.39 9.90
N THR A 39 0.68 8.65 9.45
CA THR A 39 0.54 9.81 10.34
C THR A 39 -0.67 10.61 9.92
N VAL A 40 -1.68 10.54 10.78
CA VAL A 40 -2.92 11.30 10.64
C VAL A 40 -2.72 12.72 11.14
N TRP A 41 -3.13 13.69 10.34
CA TRP A 41 -3.17 15.10 10.74
C TRP A 41 -4.62 15.57 10.84
N GLY A 42 -5.07 15.93 12.05
CA GLY A 42 -6.43 16.42 12.30
C GLY A 42 -7.49 15.31 12.33
N ALA A 43 -8.76 15.67 12.15
CA ALA A 43 -9.81 14.67 11.91
C ALA A 43 -9.49 13.97 10.59
N LEU A 44 -9.41 12.63 10.62
CA LEU A 44 -8.98 11.78 9.51
C LEU A 44 -9.60 12.25 8.18
N PRO A 45 -8.83 12.96 7.34
CA PRO A 45 -9.25 13.23 5.99
C PRO A 45 -9.14 11.91 5.22
N LEU A 46 -9.68 11.87 4.01
CA LEU A 46 -9.48 10.79 3.04
C LEU A 46 -8.00 10.59 2.63
N SER A 47 -7.04 11.11 3.40
CA SER A 47 -5.62 10.99 3.18
C SER A 47 -4.82 10.97 4.48
N THR A 48 -3.72 10.20 4.49
CA THR A 48 -2.71 10.19 5.56
C THR A 48 -1.31 10.34 4.96
N GLU A 49 -0.39 10.92 5.71
CA GLU A 49 1.04 10.76 5.44
C GLU A 49 1.42 9.29 5.68
N MET A 50 2.37 8.79 4.90
CA MET A 50 2.90 7.45 5.00
C MET A 50 4.42 7.52 4.96
N ASP A 51 5.05 6.78 5.87
CA ASP A 51 6.49 6.61 5.86
C ASP A 51 6.84 5.13 5.77
N HIS A 52 7.59 4.81 4.72
CA HIS A 52 8.02 3.47 4.40
C HIS A 52 9.53 3.38 4.62
N LEU A 53 9.93 2.52 5.56
CA LEU A 53 11.32 2.20 5.84
C LEU A 53 11.62 0.78 5.41
N TRP A 54 12.82 0.58 4.87
CA TRP A 54 13.36 -0.75 4.61
C TRP A 54 14.86 -0.76 4.83
N LYS A 55 15.39 -1.93 5.18
CA LYS A 55 16.81 -2.17 5.36
C LYS A 55 17.32 -3.01 4.21
N ASN A 56 18.51 -2.71 3.72
CA ASN A 56 19.27 -3.65 2.93
C ASN A 56 20.10 -4.50 3.91
N VAL A 57 19.77 -5.79 4.13
CA VAL A 57 20.51 -6.59 5.13
C VAL A 57 21.96 -6.86 4.75
N SER A 58 22.27 -6.83 3.45
CA SER A 58 23.63 -7.06 2.97
C SER A 58 24.57 -5.88 3.27
N SER A 59 24.07 -4.64 3.18
CA SER A 59 24.86 -3.44 3.47
C SER A 59 24.61 -2.85 4.87
N GLY A 60 23.53 -3.27 5.53
CA GLY A 60 23.09 -2.70 6.81
C GLY A 60 22.42 -1.33 6.70
N VAL A 61 22.35 -0.73 5.51
CA VAL A 61 21.83 0.62 5.28
C VAL A 61 20.30 0.64 5.40
N TRP A 62 19.79 1.63 6.10
CA TRP A 62 18.37 1.96 6.14
C TRP A 62 18.02 2.96 5.06
N HIS A 63 16.90 2.69 4.40
CA HIS A 63 16.27 3.59 3.46
C HIS A 63 14.92 4.01 4.01
N ARG A 64 14.50 5.21 3.62
CA ARG A 64 13.25 5.83 4.04
C ARG A 64 12.62 6.51 2.84
N ARG A 65 11.31 6.38 2.71
CA ARG A 65 10.54 7.11 1.70
C ARG A 65 9.21 7.55 2.27
N GLN A 66 8.99 8.85 2.25
CA GLN A 66 7.72 9.46 2.65
C GLN A 66 6.82 9.63 1.43
N GLY A 67 5.53 9.44 1.64
CA GLY A 67 4.49 9.62 0.65
C GLY A 67 3.15 9.91 1.31
N ARG A 68 2.11 9.98 0.49
CA ARG A 68 0.74 10.19 0.93
C ARG A 68 -0.13 9.05 0.44
N VAL A 69 -0.96 8.50 1.32
CA VAL A 69 -2.00 7.54 0.95
C VAL A 69 -3.33 8.26 0.98
N ILE A 70 -4.11 8.10 -0.09
CA ILE A 70 -5.41 8.74 -0.28
C ILE A 70 -6.44 7.65 -0.55
N TRP A 71 -7.54 7.65 0.19
CA TRP A 71 -8.71 6.84 -0.14
C TRP A 71 -9.53 7.51 -1.24
N ASP A 72 -9.71 6.80 -2.35
CA ASP A 72 -10.51 7.27 -3.48
C ASP A 72 -11.96 6.80 -3.33
N GLU A 73 -12.75 7.57 -2.58
CA GLU A 73 -14.16 7.28 -2.30
C GLU A 73 -15.04 7.22 -3.55
N SER A 74 -14.59 7.75 -4.69
CA SER A 74 -15.35 7.69 -5.95
C SER A 74 -15.62 6.25 -6.40
N TYR A 75 -14.83 5.29 -5.89
CA TYR A 75 -14.99 3.86 -6.14
C TYR A 75 -15.93 3.15 -5.16
N TYR A 76 -16.27 3.79 -4.03
CA TYR A 76 -17.09 3.19 -2.98
C TYR A 76 -18.51 2.79 -3.44
N PRO A 77 -19.24 3.60 -4.26
CA PRO A 77 -20.54 3.20 -4.80
C PRO A 77 -20.50 1.94 -5.69
N TYR A 78 -19.31 1.55 -6.17
CA TYR A 78 -19.10 0.34 -6.96
C TYR A 78 -18.64 -0.85 -6.10
N GLY A 79 -18.66 -0.72 -4.77
CA GLY A 79 -18.17 -1.74 -3.85
C GLY A 79 -16.66 -1.94 -3.93
N LEU A 80 -15.91 -0.89 -4.28
CA LEU A 80 -14.46 -0.95 -4.46
C LEU A 80 -13.71 -0.08 -3.44
N ALA A 81 -12.83 -0.69 -2.65
CA ALA A 81 -11.88 -0.01 -1.77
C ALA A 81 -10.57 0.28 -2.52
N VAL A 82 -10.37 1.54 -2.91
CA VAL A 82 -9.22 1.97 -3.72
C VAL A 82 -8.36 2.98 -2.98
N LEU A 83 -7.06 2.70 -2.90
CA LEU A 83 -6.06 3.58 -2.33
C LEU A 83 -5.13 4.10 -3.43
N ARG A 84 -4.81 5.39 -3.37
CA ARG A 84 -3.79 6.04 -4.20
C ARG A 84 -2.61 6.37 -3.32
N VAL A 85 -1.42 5.93 -3.71
CA VAL A 85 -0.16 6.23 -3.03
C VAL A 85 0.66 7.15 -3.91
N GLU A 86 0.97 8.32 -3.38
CA GLU A 86 1.70 9.39 -4.04
C GLU A 86 3.05 9.57 -3.33
N TYR A 87 4.13 9.61 -4.11
CA TYR A 87 5.45 9.95 -3.60
C TYR A 87 5.90 11.27 -4.23
N PRO A 88 6.50 12.22 -3.48
CA PRO A 88 6.87 13.54 -4.01
C PRO A 88 7.75 13.47 -5.26
N ASP A 89 8.66 12.50 -5.32
CA ASP A 89 9.64 12.35 -6.40
C ASP A 89 9.19 11.36 -7.49
N ALA A 90 7.92 10.94 -7.51
CA ALA A 90 7.40 10.01 -8.51
C ALA A 90 6.36 10.68 -9.41
N ALA A 91 6.54 10.56 -10.73
CA ALA A 91 5.56 11.01 -11.70
C ALA A 91 4.29 10.14 -11.72
N ASP A 92 4.40 8.87 -11.33
CA ASP A 92 3.30 7.91 -11.37
C ASP A 92 2.67 7.72 -9.98
N VAL A 93 1.34 7.89 -9.92
CA VAL A 93 0.54 7.52 -8.75
C VAL A 93 0.33 6.01 -8.72
N MET A 94 0.60 5.39 -7.57
CA MET A 94 0.35 3.96 -7.41
C MET A 94 -1.08 3.73 -6.93
N VAL A 95 -1.87 2.98 -7.70
CA VAL A 95 -3.25 2.64 -7.36
C VAL A 95 -3.31 1.20 -6.83
N TYR A 96 -3.85 1.03 -5.64
CA TYR A 96 -4.05 -0.25 -4.97
C TYR A 96 -5.53 -0.48 -4.69
N ARG A 97 -5.92 -1.75 -4.72
CA ARG A 97 -7.21 -2.25 -4.22
C ARG A 97 -6.97 -2.92 -2.88
N VAL A 98 -7.83 -2.66 -1.90
CA VAL A 98 -7.78 -3.35 -0.59
C VAL A 98 -8.62 -4.61 -0.68
N ILE A 99 -7.99 -5.77 -0.73
CA ILE A 99 -8.65 -7.06 -0.98
C ILE A 99 -8.77 -7.93 0.28
N GLY A 100 -8.14 -7.50 1.36
CA GLY A 100 -8.26 -8.06 2.71
C GLY A 100 -7.89 -6.98 3.72
N LEU A 101 -8.63 -6.91 4.83
CA LEU A 101 -8.36 -6.04 5.96
C LEU A 101 -9.05 -6.68 7.16
N GLU A 102 -8.26 -7.01 8.17
CA GLU A 102 -8.74 -7.38 9.49
C GLU A 102 -8.06 -6.45 10.48
N ASP A 103 -8.87 -5.88 11.37
CA ASP A 103 -8.42 -4.86 12.30
C ASP A 103 -7.32 -5.45 13.18
N ASP A 104 -6.23 -4.70 13.34
CA ASP A 104 -5.09 -5.09 14.14
C ASP A 104 -4.47 -6.48 13.82
N GLU A 105 -4.70 -7.03 12.62
CA GLU A 105 -4.16 -8.33 12.23
C GLU A 105 -3.47 -8.31 10.87
N PHE A 106 -4.17 -7.89 9.81
CA PHE A 106 -3.60 -7.89 8.47
C PHE A 106 -4.29 -6.93 7.52
N ALA A 107 -3.54 -6.50 6.51
CA ALA A 107 -4.07 -5.88 5.30
C ALA A 107 -3.48 -6.57 4.07
N ILE A 108 -4.28 -6.65 3.00
CA ILE A 108 -3.88 -7.19 1.71
C ILE A 108 -4.18 -6.16 0.62
N PHE A 109 -3.11 -5.70 -0.02
CA PHE A 109 -3.20 -4.73 -1.12
C PHE A 109 -2.90 -5.41 -2.43
N TYR A 110 -3.74 -5.16 -3.44
CA TYR A 110 -3.55 -5.61 -4.81
C TYR A 110 -3.30 -4.44 -5.75
N ARG A 111 -2.22 -4.50 -6.52
CA ARG A 111 -1.98 -3.57 -7.64
C ARG A 111 -1.62 -4.33 -8.90
N CYS A 112 -2.17 -3.86 -10.01
CA CYS A 112 -1.83 -4.33 -11.35
C CYS A 112 -1.58 -3.12 -12.25
N VAL A 113 -0.45 -3.13 -12.96
CA VAL A 113 -0.09 -2.07 -13.90
C VAL A 113 -0.22 -2.63 -15.30
N ASN A 114 -1.02 -1.98 -16.14
CA ASN A 114 -1.16 -2.40 -17.52
C ASN A 114 0.07 -1.95 -18.31
N VAL A 115 0.95 -2.89 -18.65
CA VAL A 115 2.15 -2.62 -19.44
C VAL A 115 1.82 -2.82 -20.91
N ASN A 116 1.91 -1.75 -21.71
CA ASN A 116 1.73 -1.83 -23.17
C ASN A 116 2.62 -2.92 -23.78
N ARG A 117 2.16 -3.55 -24.89
CA ARG A 117 2.80 -4.72 -25.53
C ARG A 117 4.30 -4.55 -25.83
N ARG A 118 4.78 -3.31 -26.05
CA ARG A 118 6.21 -2.99 -26.26
C ARG A 118 7.07 -3.06 -24.98
N ASN A 119 6.47 -2.93 -23.80
CA ASN A 119 7.15 -2.94 -22.50
C ASN A 119 7.08 -4.31 -21.79
N ARG A 120 6.37 -5.30 -22.37
CA ARG A 120 6.19 -6.64 -21.80
C ARG A 120 7.47 -7.48 -21.75
N GLN A 121 8.49 -7.17 -22.57
CA GLN A 121 9.74 -7.94 -22.62
C GLN A 121 10.81 -7.48 -21.62
N GLY A 122 10.54 -6.46 -20.78
CA GLY A 122 11.56 -5.92 -19.86
C GLY A 122 11.07 -5.55 -18.47
N LYS A 123 9.78 -5.72 -18.16
CA LYS A 123 9.24 -5.44 -16.83
C LYS A 123 8.36 -6.61 -16.40
N ASN A 124 8.80 -7.30 -15.35
CA ASN A 124 8.07 -8.35 -14.69
C ASN A 124 6.63 -7.87 -14.43
N ASN A 125 5.64 -8.69 -14.77
CA ASN A 125 4.27 -8.45 -14.33
C ASN A 125 4.28 -8.56 -12.79
N HIS A 126 4.28 -7.43 -12.11
CA HIS A 126 4.31 -7.39 -10.65
C HIS A 126 2.87 -7.41 -10.13
N ILE A 127 2.45 -8.57 -9.63
CA ILE A 127 1.29 -8.66 -8.74
C ILE A 127 1.77 -8.19 -7.38
N TYR A 128 1.54 -6.94 -6.99
CA TYR A 128 1.81 -6.55 -5.62
C TYR A 128 0.72 -7.18 -4.77
N VAL A 129 1.04 -8.28 -4.08
CA VAL A 129 0.30 -8.71 -2.90
C VAL A 129 1.21 -8.34 -1.75
N ASN A 130 0.93 -7.23 -1.07
CA ASN A 130 1.52 -7.01 0.24
C ASN A 130 0.68 -7.85 1.20
N VAL A 131 1.22 -8.98 1.63
CA VAL A 131 0.57 -9.93 2.53
C VAL A 131 1.08 -9.64 3.92
N HIS A 132 0.12 -9.47 4.82
CA HIS A 132 0.24 -9.31 6.25
C HIS A 132 1.05 -8.10 6.64
N ALA A 133 0.45 -7.36 7.54
CA ALA A 133 1.15 -6.44 8.37
C ALA A 133 0.44 -6.60 9.71
N VAL A 134 1.15 -7.09 10.70
CA VAL A 134 0.58 -7.35 12.03
C VAL A 134 1.00 -6.15 12.88
N PRO A 135 0.08 -5.42 13.51
CA PRO A 135 0.45 -4.49 14.57
C PRO A 135 1.03 -5.30 15.73
N LEU A 136 2.11 -4.77 16.30
CA LEU A 136 2.66 -5.25 17.56
C LEU A 136 2.12 -4.41 18.70
#